data_AF-A0AA35K4E5-F1
#
_entry.id   AF-A0AA35K4E5-F1
#
_cell.length_a   1.000
_cell.length_b   1.000
_cell.length_c   1.000
_cell.angle_alpha   90.00
_cell.angle_beta   90.00
_cell.angle_gamma   90.00
#
_symmetry.space_group_name_H-M   'P 1'
#
loop_
_entity.id
_entity.type
_entity.pdbx_description
1 polymer ?
#
loop_
_entity_poly.entity_id
_entity_poly.type
_entity_poly.pdbx_seq_one_letter_code
_entity_poly.pdbx_strand_id
1 'polypeptide(L)'
;MMLREGGHSNQSDVEEQKMAAPGATQREADLPRVADSGLELRDAPAVAVTVAPAPPVASVPGAASSVSVVFPGFVTREGCFRFTSEFMKHVLYQRQQLPLPYEQLACFSRRQLPKSPGQDEDVVKKINPKDQDSNNKRCQQVLSELEGMFQHLENMFSLTLVPRVLILLGGTAVSPKELYEINLQGISMSSADESLQTGACIRKLFRSLFLADVFSELQAVPTMGVVVMVQGHRNCGVNWFRPKLNYKVPARGRKLTVSLSCSHSKNTALSANQEMNFNLDDYIWFQAPVTVKGFRYS
;
A
#
# COMPACT_ATOMS: atom_id res chain seq x y z
N MET A 1 36.82 55.75 -20.33
CA MET A 1 36.92 56.14 -21.76
C MET A 1 36.44 54.94 -22.57
N MET A 2 35.55 55.16 -23.56
CA MET A 2 35.42 54.48 -24.87
C MET A 2 35.67 52.95 -25.00
N LEU A 3 34.92 52.15 -25.78
CA LEU A 3 33.60 52.25 -26.49
C LEU A 3 33.37 50.91 -27.26
N ARG A 4 32.23 50.79 -27.98
CA ARG A 4 31.89 49.82 -29.07
C ARG A 4 31.45 48.40 -28.66
N GLU A 5 30.18 48.01 -28.91
CA GLU A 5 29.51 47.62 -30.19
C GLU A 5 29.85 46.16 -30.55
N GLY A 6 28.93 45.22 -30.72
CA GLY A 6 27.83 45.15 -31.71
C GLY A 6 28.24 44.09 -32.77
N GLY A 7 27.43 43.21 -33.38
CA GLY A 7 25.98 42.95 -33.44
C GLY A 7 25.73 41.93 -34.60
N HIS A 8 24.47 41.66 -34.98
CA HIS A 8 24.02 40.83 -36.14
C HIS A 8 24.13 39.29 -36.03
N SER A 9 23.45 38.46 -36.85
CA SER A 9 22.08 38.45 -37.44
C SER A 9 21.88 37.18 -38.30
N ASN A 10 20.63 36.88 -38.73
CA ASN A 10 20.18 35.99 -39.84
C ASN A 10 20.26 34.47 -39.59
N GLN A 11 19.19 33.65 -39.62
CA GLN A 11 18.10 33.42 -40.60
C GLN A 11 18.51 32.70 -41.91
N SER A 12 18.01 31.47 -42.07
CA SER A 12 17.60 30.74 -43.30
C SER A 12 17.08 29.35 -42.83
N ASP A 13 15.93 28.76 -43.18
CA ASP A 13 14.98 28.72 -44.32
C ASP A 13 15.22 27.64 -45.40
N VAL A 14 14.28 26.66 -45.42
CA VAL A 14 13.57 26.04 -46.58
C VAL A 14 14.12 24.77 -47.30
N GLU A 15 13.13 24.01 -47.81
CA GLU A 15 13.07 22.78 -48.66
C GLU A 15 12.95 21.44 -47.91
N GLU A 16 11.78 20.79 -47.82
CA GLU A 16 10.76 20.32 -48.80
C GLU A 16 11.16 19.06 -49.60
N GLN A 17 10.50 17.92 -49.33
CA GLN A 17 10.19 16.93 -50.37
C GLN A 17 8.92 16.10 -50.06
N LYS A 18 8.33 15.52 -51.10
CA LYS A 18 6.86 15.33 -51.27
C LYS A 18 6.52 14.00 -51.99
N MET A 19 5.25 13.56 -51.89
CA MET A 19 4.57 12.45 -52.65
C MET A 19 4.82 11.01 -52.11
N ALA A 20 3.94 9.99 -52.23
CA ALA A 20 2.52 9.82 -52.65
C ALA A 20 2.06 8.35 -52.30
N ALA A 21 0.77 7.93 -52.23
CA ALA A 21 -0.51 8.68 -52.22
C ALA A 21 -1.64 8.08 -51.31
N PRO A 22 -2.52 7.10 -51.70
CA PRO A 22 -3.95 7.30 -51.37
C PRO A 22 -4.75 6.13 -50.76
N GLY A 23 -5.97 6.44 -50.33
CA GLY A 23 -7.14 5.56 -50.53
C GLY A 23 -7.86 5.07 -49.27
N ALA A 24 -9.09 5.54 -49.04
CA ALA A 24 -9.91 5.17 -47.90
C ALA A 24 -11.00 4.13 -48.24
N THR A 25 -11.32 3.31 -47.23
CA THR A 25 -12.64 2.77 -46.86
C THR A 25 -13.68 2.49 -47.95
N GLN A 26 -13.94 1.20 -48.20
CA GLN A 26 -15.29 0.60 -48.16
C GLN A 26 -15.19 -0.93 -48.30
N ARG A 27 -15.87 -1.69 -47.43
CA ARG A 27 -16.29 -3.06 -47.72
C ARG A 27 -17.72 -3.26 -47.27
N GLU A 28 -18.54 -3.59 -48.25
CA GLU A 28 -19.98 -3.80 -48.17
C GLU A 28 -20.30 -5.12 -47.46
N ALA A 29 -21.53 -5.23 -46.93
CA ALA A 29 -22.01 -6.46 -46.34
C ALA A 29 -22.35 -7.48 -47.44
N ASP A 30 -22.12 -8.77 -47.18
CA ASP A 30 -22.61 -9.84 -48.03
C ASP A 30 -23.26 -10.94 -47.18
N LEU A 31 -24.42 -11.43 -47.64
CA LEU A 31 -25.36 -12.22 -46.84
C LEU A 31 -26.21 -13.11 -47.77
N PRO A 32 -25.96 -14.44 -47.85
CA PRO A 32 -26.85 -15.36 -48.52
C PRO A 32 -27.82 -16.04 -47.54
N ARG A 33 -28.98 -15.41 -47.41
CA ARG A 33 -30.34 -15.99 -47.31
C ARG A 33 -30.47 -17.53 -47.20
N VAL A 34 -30.93 -17.96 -46.01
CA VAL A 34 -32.00 -18.95 -45.72
C VAL A 34 -32.32 -20.04 -46.77
N ALA A 35 -32.22 -21.31 -46.33
CA ALA A 35 -33.15 -22.36 -46.72
C ALA A 35 -33.84 -22.92 -45.45
N ASP A 36 -35.17 -22.95 -45.46
CA ASP A 36 -36.03 -23.37 -44.34
C ASP A 36 -36.46 -24.83 -44.51
N SER A 37 -36.54 -25.60 -43.42
CA SER A 37 -37.10 -26.95 -43.39
C SER A 37 -37.29 -27.47 -41.96
N GLY A 38 -38.55 -27.64 -41.56
CA GLY A 38 -38.97 -28.81 -40.78
C GLY A 38 -38.86 -28.74 -39.26
N LEU A 39 -39.97 -28.32 -38.64
CA LEU A 39 -40.42 -28.67 -37.30
C LEU A 39 -39.93 -30.04 -36.78
N GLU A 40 -39.45 -30.10 -35.52
CA GLU A 40 -40.06 -31.00 -34.53
C GLU A 40 -39.83 -30.55 -33.09
N LEU A 41 -40.85 -30.76 -32.26
CA LEU A 41 -40.95 -30.32 -30.87
C LEU A 41 -40.36 -31.38 -29.93
N ARG A 42 -39.25 -31.10 -29.25
CA ARG A 42 -38.78 -31.94 -28.12
C ARG A 42 -38.38 -31.11 -26.90
N ASP A 43 -39.06 -31.44 -25.81
CA ASP A 43 -38.95 -30.84 -24.49
C ASP A 43 -37.63 -31.23 -23.78
N ALA A 44 -37.00 -30.28 -23.08
CA ALA A 44 -35.79 -30.51 -22.29
C ALA A 44 -35.68 -29.46 -21.16
N PRO A 45 -35.29 -29.86 -19.93
CA PRO A 45 -35.69 -29.12 -18.73
C PRO A 45 -34.84 -27.89 -18.41
N ALA A 46 -35.47 -26.93 -17.74
CA ALA A 46 -34.79 -25.80 -17.12
C ALA A 46 -33.81 -26.28 -16.04
N VAL A 47 -32.50 -26.09 -16.28
CA VAL A 47 -31.46 -26.34 -15.28
C VAL A 47 -31.52 -25.24 -14.21
N ALA A 48 -32.23 -25.53 -13.12
CA ALA A 48 -32.23 -24.69 -11.93
C ALA A 48 -30.84 -24.72 -11.28
N VAL A 49 -30.04 -23.67 -11.49
CA VAL A 49 -28.75 -23.50 -10.82
C VAL A 49 -28.99 -23.24 -9.34
N THR A 50 -29.01 -24.32 -8.55
CA THR A 50 -29.16 -24.24 -7.11
C THR A 50 -27.80 -23.90 -6.50
N VAL A 51 -27.54 -22.60 -6.31
CA VAL A 51 -26.36 -22.15 -5.56
C VAL A 51 -26.58 -22.47 -4.09
N ALA A 52 -26.13 -23.64 -3.66
CA ALA A 52 -26.04 -23.98 -2.24
C ALA A 52 -25.02 -23.02 -1.58
N PRO A 53 -25.40 -22.26 -0.54
CA PRO A 53 -24.44 -21.45 0.19
C PRO A 53 -23.51 -22.38 0.95
N ALA A 54 -22.21 -22.35 0.62
CA ALA A 54 -21.20 -23.00 1.43
C ALA A 54 -21.25 -22.41 2.86
N PRO A 55 -21.20 -23.23 3.92
CA PRO A 55 -21.23 -22.72 5.29
C PRO A 55 -19.99 -21.85 5.55
N PRO A 56 -20.09 -20.79 6.37
CA PRO A 56 -18.94 -20.00 6.75
C PRO A 56 -17.95 -20.91 7.49
N VAL A 57 -16.74 -21.05 6.95
CA VAL A 57 -15.66 -21.78 7.62
C VAL A 57 -15.28 -20.99 8.86
N ALA A 58 -15.76 -21.44 10.02
CA ALA A 58 -15.40 -20.85 11.30
C ALA A 58 -13.88 -20.88 11.46
N SER A 59 -13.27 -19.71 11.60
CA SER A 59 -11.82 -19.57 11.76
C SER A 59 -11.38 -20.24 13.05
N VAL A 60 -10.47 -21.21 12.94
CA VAL A 60 -9.92 -21.91 14.11
C VAL A 60 -9.15 -20.90 14.97
N PRO A 61 -9.48 -20.71 16.26
CA PRO A 61 -8.78 -19.76 17.11
C PRO A 61 -7.29 -20.11 17.22
N GLY A 62 -6.44 -19.28 16.62
CA GLY A 62 -4.98 -19.45 16.63
C GLY A 62 -4.35 -19.91 15.31
N ALA A 63 -5.14 -20.17 14.25
CA ALA A 63 -4.60 -20.26 12.90
C ALA A 63 -4.15 -18.88 12.40
N ALA A 64 -3.01 -18.80 11.71
CA ALA A 64 -2.55 -17.56 11.08
C ALA A 64 -3.35 -17.29 9.81
N SER A 65 -4.00 -16.12 9.74
CA SER A 65 -4.80 -15.74 8.57
C SER A 65 -3.91 -15.33 7.38
N SER A 66 -4.33 -15.67 6.17
CA SER A 66 -3.66 -15.28 4.93
C SER A 66 -4.64 -14.62 3.97
N VAL A 67 -4.32 -13.43 3.47
CA VAL A 67 -5.14 -12.69 2.51
C VAL A 67 -4.33 -12.43 1.25
N SER A 68 -4.86 -12.83 0.10
CA SER A 68 -4.26 -12.55 -1.21
C SER A 68 -5.01 -11.41 -1.90
N VAL A 69 -4.29 -10.43 -2.45
CA VAL A 69 -4.86 -9.29 -3.16
C VAL A 69 -4.15 -9.12 -4.49
N VAL A 70 -4.86 -9.44 -5.57
CA VAL A 70 -4.36 -9.34 -6.95
C VAL A 70 -4.82 -8.02 -7.58
N PHE A 71 -3.91 -7.14 -7.97
CA PHE A 71 -4.20 -5.90 -8.69
C PHE A 71 -4.29 -6.16 -10.21
N PRO A 72 -5.22 -5.51 -10.93
CA PRO A 72 -5.46 -5.76 -12.37
C PRO A 72 -4.41 -5.15 -13.33
N GLY A 73 -3.22 -4.79 -12.83
CA GLY A 73 -2.20 -4.04 -13.56
C GLY A 73 -1.05 -3.61 -12.64
N PHE A 74 -0.09 -2.87 -13.21
CA PHE A 74 1.10 -2.39 -12.52
C PHE A 74 0.78 -1.34 -11.44
N VAL A 75 1.69 -1.18 -10.48
CA VAL A 75 1.63 -0.13 -9.44
C VAL A 75 2.94 0.65 -9.40
N THR A 76 2.99 1.79 -8.73
CA THR A 76 4.25 2.51 -8.50
C THR A 76 4.99 2.03 -7.26
N ARG A 77 6.29 2.30 -7.21
CA ARG A 77 7.13 2.18 -6.00
C ARG A 77 6.55 2.97 -4.82
N GLU A 78 6.10 4.19 -5.08
CA GLU A 78 5.37 5.02 -4.11
C GLU A 78 4.08 4.33 -3.64
N GLY A 79 3.31 3.74 -4.55
CA GLY A 79 2.15 2.91 -4.23
C GLY A 79 2.47 1.80 -3.23
N CYS A 80 3.60 1.11 -3.39
CA CYS A 80 4.04 0.05 -2.47
C CYS A 80 4.36 0.58 -1.05
N PHE A 81 4.99 1.76 -0.94
CA PHE A 81 5.16 2.45 0.33
C PHE A 81 3.81 2.83 0.95
N ARG A 82 2.86 3.36 0.16
CA ARG A 82 1.52 3.73 0.63
C ARG A 82 0.70 2.52 1.07
N PHE A 83 0.78 1.37 0.39
CA PHE A 83 0.14 0.13 0.85
C PHE A 83 0.68 -0.29 2.22
N THR A 84 2.00 -0.19 2.41
CA THR A 84 2.67 -0.57 3.65
C THR A 84 2.35 0.37 4.81
N SER A 85 2.43 1.68 4.59
CA SER A 85 2.16 2.68 5.63
C SER A 85 0.68 2.71 6.03
N GLU A 86 -0.26 2.63 5.08
CA GLU A 86 -1.69 2.51 5.39
C GLU A 86 -2.01 1.19 6.12
N PHE A 87 -1.46 0.06 5.67
CA PHE A 87 -1.63 -1.22 6.37
C PHE A 87 -1.11 -1.15 7.81
N MET A 88 0.05 -0.51 8.03
CA MET A 88 0.59 -0.30 9.37
C MET A 88 -0.31 0.58 10.23
N LYS A 89 -0.78 1.73 9.73
CA LYS A 89 -1.76 2.59 10.44
C LYS A 89 -3.00 1.80 10.85
N HIS A 90 -3.51 0.95 9.95
CA HIS A 90 -4.69 0.12 10.19
C HIS A 90 -4.44 -0.94 11.27
N VAL A 91 -3.33 -1.70 11.19
CA VAL A 91 -2.94 -2.67 12.23
C VAL A 91 -2.84 -2.00 13.61
N LEU A 92 -2.20 -0.83 13.69
CA LEU A 92 -2.06 -0.11 14.96
C LEU A 92 -3.39 0.33 15.57
N TYR A 93 -4.35 0.74 14.74
CA TYR A 93 -5.69 1.08 15.20
C TYR A 93 -6.49 -0.17 15.63
N GLN A 94 -6.56 -1.20 14.77
CA GLN A 94 -7.30 -2.44 15.06
C GLN A 94 -6.78 -3.19 16.29
N ARG A 95 -5.46 -3.15 16.52
CA ARG A 95 -4.83 -3.75 17.72
C ARG A 95 -4.80 -2.82 18.93
N GLN A 96 -5.59 -1.75 18.92
CA GLN A 96 -5.78 -0.84 20.06
C GLN A 96 -4.46 -0.22 20.58
N GLN A 97 -3.50 -0.02 19.67
CA GLN A 97 -2.20 0.64 19.91
C GLN A 97 -2.28 2.16 19.68
N LEU A 98 -3.28 2.59 18.90
CA LEU A 98 -3.72 3.97 18.76
C LEU A 98 -5.19 4.07 19.18
N PRO A 99 -5.62 5.12 19.90
CA PRO A 99 -7.01 5.25 20.37
C PRO A 99 -7.99 5.64 19.24
N LEU A 100 -7.47 6.23 18.15
CA LEU A 100 -8.22 6.62 16.95
C LEU A 100 -7.37 6.33 15.70
N PRO A 101 -7.96 6.29 14.49
CA PRO A 101 -7.20 6.19 13.25
C PRO A 101 -6.16 7.31 13.13
N TYR A 102 -4.97 6.97 12.63
CA TYR A 102 -3.81 7.88 12.55
C TYR A 102 -4.15 9.25 11.93
N GLU A 103 -4.91 9.28 10.83
CA GLU A 103 -5.29 10.53 10.14
C GLU A 103 -6.14 11.47 11.01
N GLN A 104 -6.99 10.91 11.89
CA GLN A 104 -7.77 11.71 12.84
C GLN A 104 -6.87 12.30 13.92
N LEU A 105 -5.97 11.49 14.48
CA LEU A 105 -4.99 11.93 15.48
C LEU A 105 -4.07 13.04 14.92
N ALA A 106 -3.53 12.86 13.73
CA ALA A 106 -2.71 13.86 13.04
C ALA A 106 -3.49 15.16 12.79
N CYS A 107 -4.78 15.09 12.43
CA CYS A 107 -5.63 16.25 12.29
C CYS A 107 -5.82 17.00 13.62
N PHE A 108 -6.06 16.31 14.74
CA PHE A 108 -6.20 16.93 16.05
C PHE A 108 -4.91 17.62 16.51
N SER A 109 -3.75 16.98 16.37
CA SER A 109 -2.47 17.60 16.73
C SER A 109 -2.14 18.83 15.89
N ARG A 110 -2.43 18.82 14.58
CA ARG A 110 -2.26 20.00 13.72
C ARG A 110 -3.20 21.17 14.07
N ARG A 111 -4.39 20.89 14.62
CA ARG A 111 -5.33 21.93 15.10
C ARG A 111 -4.95 22.50 16.48
N GLN A 112 -4.16 21.77 17.26
CA GLN A 112 -3.74 22.15 18.61
C GLN A 112 -2.36 22.82 18.66
N LEU A 113 -1.60 22.80 17.57
CA LEU A 113 -0.41 23.63 17.44
C LEU A 113 -0.84 25.11 17.53
N PRO A 114 -0.28 25.91 18.46
CA PRO A 114 -0.65 27.32 18.56
C PRO A 114 -0.36 28.04 17.25
N LYS A 115 -1.41 28.57 16.61
CA LYS A 115 -1.23 29.66 15.66
C LYS A 115 -0.64 30.84 16.44
N SER A 116 0.17 31.65 15.76
CA SER A 116 0.87 32.82 16.33
C SER A 116 -0.04 33.65 17.23
N PRO A 117 0.47 34.18 18.37
CA PRO A 117 -0.35 34.95 19.30
C PRO A 117 -0.84 36.24 18.63
N GLY A 118 -2.13 36.29 18.33
CA GLY A 118 -2.78 37.42 17.67
C GLY A 118 -4.26 37.14 17.43
N GLN A 119 -5.08 37.57 18.39
CA GLN A 119 -6.57 37.62 18.37
C GLN A 119 -7.24 36.21 18.39
N ASP A 120 -8.28 35.95 19.17
CA ASP A 120 -9.06 36.78 20.10
C ASP A 120 -9.41 35.97 21.37
N GLU A 121 -9.86 36.66 22.41
CA GLU A 121 -10.52 36.00 23.54
C GLU A 121 -11.90 35.45 23.11
N ASP A 122 -12.26 34.27 23.61
CA ASP A 122 -13.30 34.11 24.67
C ASP A 122 -13.91 32.68 24.68
N VAL A 123 -14.44 32.30 25.85
CA VAL A 123 -15.26 31.12 26.22
C VAL A 123 -15.01 29.77 25.50
N VAL A 124 -14.68 28.72 26.29
CA VAL A 124 -15.51 27.50 26.47
C VAL A 124 -14.72 26.33 27.11
N LYS A 125 -15.30 25.79 28.21
CA LYS A 125 -15.06 24.47 28.84
C LYS A 125 -13.68 24.21 29.48
N LYS A 126 -13.65 24.53 30.79
CA LYS A 126 -12.75 23.99 31.82
C LYS A 126 -12.90 22.46 31.97
N ILE A 127 -12.24 21.70 31.09
CA ILE A 127 -11.90 20.29 31.33
C ILE A 127 -10.58 20.25 32.13
N ASN A 128 -10.39 19.25 32.98
CA ASN A 128 -9.29 19.21 33.96
C ASN A 128 -7.91 19.22 33.26
N PRO A 129 -7.11 20.32 33.33
CA PRO A 129 -6.04 20.53 32.36
C PRO A 129 -4.84 19.58 32.52
N LYS A 130 -4.57 19.08 33.73
CA LYS A 130 -3.37 18.26 34.01
C LYS A 130 -3.35 16.91 33.28
N ASP A 131 -4.50 16.25 33.14
CA ASP A 131 -4.59 14.93 32.49
C ASP A 131 -4.80 15.04 30.97
N GLN A 132 -5.42 16.15 30.53
CA GLN A 132 -5.52 16.47 29.10
C GLN A 132 -4.15 16.80 28.51
N ASP A 133 -3.31 17.56 29.22
CA ASP A 133 -1.94 17.91 28.79
C ASP A 133 -1.01 16.70 28.69
N SER A 134 -1.07 15.77 29.65
CA SER A 134 -0.17 14.60 29.67
C SER A 134 -0.52 13.62 28.55
N ASN A 135 -1.81 13.34 28.34
CA ASN A 135 -2.29 12.53 27.23
C ASN A 135 -2.06 13.19 25.86
N ASN A 136 -2.16 14.51 25.76
CA ASN A 136 -1.82 15.24 24.52
C ASN A 136 -0.31 15.13 24.21
N LYS A 137 0.57 15.39 25.19
CA LYS A 137 2.02 15.21 25.03
C LYS A 137 2.38 13.78 24.61
N ARG A 138 1.72 12.77 25.19
CA ARG A 138 1.93 11.36 24.79
C ARG A 138 1.45 11.09 23.36
N CYS A 139 0.30 11.64 22.96
CA CYS A 139 -0.21 11.55 21.60
C CYS A 139 0.78 12.17 20.59
N GLN A 140 1.19 13.41 20.82
CA GLN A 140 2.15 14.14 19.97
C GLN A 140 3.48 13.39 19.84
N GLN A 141 4.01 12.85 20.94
CA GLN A 141 5.23 12.05 20.93
C GLN A 141 5.08 10.78 20.05
N VAL A 142 4.00 10.01 20.23
CA VAL A 142 3.77 8.79 19.43
C VAL A 142 3.52 9.11 17.95
N LEU A 143 2.82 10.21 17.64
CA LEU A 143 2.63 10.66 16.26
C LEU A 143 3.95 11.09 15.62
N SER A 144 4.82 11.81 16.34
CA SER A 144 6.14 12.19 15.84
C SER A 144 7.05 10.97 15.61
N GLU A 145 7.02 9.99 16.52
CA GLU A 145 7.73 8.71 16.35
C GLU A 145 7.22 7.94 15.10
N LEU A 146 5.90 7.95 14.85
CA LEU A 146 5.29 7.30 13.68
C LEU A 146 5.57 8.06 12.37
N GLU A 147 5.45 9.38 12.35
CA GLU A 147 5.74 10.23 11.18
C GLU A 147 7.21 10.08 10.79
N GLY A 148 8.13 10.11 11.77
CA GLY A 148 9.52 9.77 11.57
C GLY A 148 9.73 8.35 11.04
N MET A 149 9.02 7.34 11.56
CA MET A 149 9.11 5.97 11.05
C MET A 149 8.61 5.85 9.60
N PHE A 150 7.51 6.52 9.24
CA PHE A 150 7.01 6.55 7.87
C PHE A 150 7.99 7.24 6.92
N GLN A 151 8.62 8.35 7.33
CA GLN A 151 9.62 9.06 6.52
C GLN A 151 10.85 8.20 6.21
N HIS A 152 11.35 7.45 7.21
CA HIS A 152 12.48 6.54 6.99
C HIS A 152 12.07 5.32 6.16
N LEU A 153 10.82 4.84 6.30
CA LEU A 153 10.28 3.77 5.46
C LEU A 153 10.15 4.21 4.00
N GLU A 154 9.61 5.41 3.72
CA GLU A 154 9.56 6.01 2.39
C GLU A 154 10.96 6.06 1.75
N ASN A 155 11.96 6.52 2.51
CA ASN A 155 13.36 6.51 2.07
C ASN A 155 13.92 5.09 1.83
N MET A 156 13.47 4.08 2.58
CA MET A 156 13.83 2.68 2.30
C MET A 156 13.25 2.21 0.97
N PHE A 157 11.99 2.54 0.68
CA PHE A 157 11.34 2.23 -0.59
C PHE A 157 11.95 3.01 -1.77
N SER A 158 12.46 4.23 -1.57
CA SER A 158 13.13 5.00 -2.62
C SER A 158 14.49 4.40 -2.99
N LEU A 159 15.26 3.94 -2.00
CA LEU A 159 16.62 3.38 -2.15
C LEU A 159 16.64 1.93 -2.67
N THR A 160 15.63 1.11 -2.36
CA THR A 160 15.61 -0.30 -2.76
C THR A 160 14.19 -0.82 -2.95
N LEU A 161 14.07 -1.90 -3.73
CA LEU A 161 12.83 -2.66 -3.75
C LEU A 161 12.62 -3.27 -2.36
N VAL A 162 11.37 -3.41 -1.93
CA VAL A 162 11.03 -3.94 -0.61
C VAL A 162 10.12 -5.17 -0.82
N PRO A 163 10.65 -6.40 -0.75
CA PRO A 163 9.84 -7.58 -0.99
C PRO A 163 8.88 -7.87 0.17
N ARG A 164 9.27 -7.64 1.43
CA ARG A 164 8.46 -7.97 2.61
C ARG A 164 8.68 -6.97 3.75
N VAL A 165 7.61 -6.67 4.48
CA VAL A 165 7.63 -5.84 5.70
C VAL A 165 6.87 -6.56 6.81
N LEU A 166 7.43 -6.51 8.02
CA LEU A 166 6.87 -7.08 9.25
C LEU A 166 6.56 -5.96 10.24
N ILE A 167 5.39 -6.04 10.86
CA ILE A 167 4.97 -5.22 11.99
C ILE A 167 4.87 -6.15 13.18
N LEU A 168 5.74 -5.95 14.17
CA LEU A 168 5.94 -6.82 15.32
C LEU A 168 5.42 -6.14 16.57
N LEU A 169 4.43 -6.73 17.23
CA LEU A 169 3.73 -6.18 18.39
C LEU A 169 4.10 -6.98 19.65
N GLY A 170 4.71 -6.29 20.61
CA GLY A 170 5.11 -6.83 21.91
C GLY A 170 6.22 -7.89 21.84
N GLY A 171 6.76 -8.27 23.01
CA GLY A 171 7.84 -9.26 23.09
C GLY A 171 9.15 -8.71 22.53
N THR A 172 9.84 -9.50 21.70
CA THR A 172 11.08 -9.10 21.01
C THR A 172 10.97 -9.39 19.52
N ALA A 173 11.87 -8.83 18.69
CA ALA A 173 11.84 -9.05 17.24
C ALA A 173 11.86 -10.53 16.82
N VAL A 174 12.55 -11.39 17.59
CA VAL A 174 12.68 -12.85 17.35
C VAL A 174 11.58 -13.69 18.02
N SER A 175 10.81 -13.09 18.94
CA SER A 175 9.68 -13.74 19.61
C SER A 175 8.61 -12.67 19.94
N PRO A 176 7.87 -12.19 18.93
CA PRO A 176 6.81 -11.20 19.12
C PRO A 176 5.59 -11.83 19.79
N LYS A 177 4.71 -11.00 20.37
CA LYS A 177 3.37 -11.48 20.77
C LYS A 177 2.47 -11.63 19.56
N GLU A 178 2.52 -10.64 18.66
CA GLU A 178 1.79 -10.64 17.39
C GLU A 178 2.72 -10.19 16.24
N LEU A 179 2.57 -10.83 15.07
CA LEU A 179 3.32 -10.53 13.85
C LEU A 179 2.34 -10.40 12.68
N TYR A 180 2.44 -9.26 12.00
CA TYR A 180 1.70 -8.94 10.78
C TYR A 180 2.71 -8.78 9.65
N GLU A 181 2.46 -9.45 8.53
CA GLU A 181 3.34 -9.45 7.36
C GLU A 181 2.60 -8.88 6.15
N ILE A 182 3.25 -7.97 5.42
CA ILE A 182 2.85 -7.58 4.07
C ILE A 182 3.95 -8.03 3.10
N ASN A 183 3.58 -8.91 2.17
CA ASN A 183 4.43 -9.46 1.14
C ASN A 183 4.09 -8.77 -0.20
N LEU A 184 5.11 -8.17 -0.79
CA LEU A 184 5.09 -7.35 -2.00
C LEU A 184 5.78 -8.09 -3.17
N GLN A 185 6.25 -9.32 -2.97
CA GLN A 185 7.06 -10.06 -3.93
C GLN A 185 6.37 -10.30 -5.28
N GLY A 186 5.05 -10.49 -5.29
CA GLY A 186 4.27 -10.71 -6.51
C GLY A 186 3.88 -9.43 -7.26
N ILE A 187 4.30 -8.26 -6.79
CA ILE A 187 3.97 -6.98 -7.44
C ILE A 187 4.86 -6.76 -8.67
N SER A 188 4.24 -6.34 -9.78
CA SER A 188 4.92 -5.75 -10.92
C SER A 188 4.78 -4.22 -10.86
N MET A 189 5.86 -3.49 -11.09
CA MET A 189 5.84 -2.03 -11.13
C MET A 189 5.96 -1.49 -12.55
N SER A 190 5.44 -0.29 -12.78
CA SER A 190 5.76 0.53 -13.97
C SER A 190 5.96 2.00 -13.54
N SER A 191 6.22 2.87 -14.50
CA SER A 191 6.18 4.32 -14.35
C SER A 191 4.79 4.80 -13.93
N ALA A 192 4.67 6.07 -13.51
CA ALA A 192 3.41 6.62 -13.01
C ALA A 192 2.26 6.55 -14.04
N ASP A 193 2.57 6.79 -15.32
CA ASP A 193 1.56 6.98 -16.37
C ASP A 193 0.83 5.69 -16.78
N GLU A 194 1.48 4.52 -16.63
CA GLU A 194 0.89 3.20 -16.89
C GLU A 194 0.36 2.52 -15.62
N SER A 195 0.54 3.15 -14.46
CA SER A 195 0.23 2.54 -13.17
C SER A 195 -1.23 2.70 -12.75
N LEU A 196 -1.71 1.72 -11.98
CA LEU A 196 -3.00 1.83 -11.30
C LEU A 196 -2.96 2.93 -10.24
N GLN A 197 -4.02 3.75 -10.21
CA GLN A 197 -4.27 4.74 -9.18
C GLN A 197 -4.13 4.14 -7.77
N THR A 198 -3.14 4.61 -7.00
CA THR A 198 -2.80 4.09 -5.66
C THR A 198 -4.00 3.99 -4.72
N GLY A 199 -4.90 4.99 -4.74
CA GLY A 199 -6.13 4.99 -3.93
C GLY A 199 -7.14 3.90 -4.32
N ALA A 200 -7.16 3.43 -5.58
CA ALA A 200 -7.96 2.28 -5.98
C ALA A 200 -7.39 0.97 -5.42
N CYS A 201 -6.06 0.82 -5.47
CA CYS A 201 -5.36 -0.33 -4.91
C CYS A 201 -5.50 -0.42 -3.38
N ILE A 202 -5.36 0.70 -2.67
CA ILE A 202 -5.60 0.80 -1.21
C ILE A 202 -7.02 0.37 -0.85
N ARG A 203 -8.04 0.86 -1.58
CA ARG A 203 -9.44 0.44 -1.36
C ARG A 203 -9.65 -1.05 -1.62
N LYS A 204 -9.01 -1.62 -2.64
CA LYS A 204 -9.07 -3.07 -2.91
C LYS A 204 -8.43 -3.88 -1.77
N LEU A 205 -7.26 -3.47 -1.30
CA LEU A 205 -6.58 -4.06 -0.14
C LEU A 205 -7.48 -4.07 1.10
N PHE A 206 -8.00 -2.92 1.54
CA PHE A 206 -8.83 -2.88 2.74
C PHE A 206 -10.19 -3.57 2.57
N ARG A 207 -10.78 -3.57 1.37
CA ARG A 207 -11.96 -4.39 1.08
C ARG A 207 -11.65 -5.88 1.25
N SER A 208 -10.51 -6.36 0.76
CA SER A 208 -10.10 -7.76 0.93
C SER A 208 -9.84 -8.12 2.40
N LEU A 209 -9.20 -7.24 3.17
CA LEU A 209 -8.99 -7.43 4.62
C LEU A 209 -10.32 -7.48 5.40
N PHE A 210 -11.26 -6.59 5.06
CA PHE A 210 -12.58 -6.53 5.67
C PHE A 210 -13.42 -7.78 5.36
N LEU A 211 -13.46 -8.22 4.10
CA LEU A 211 -14.19 -9.43 3.70
C LEU A 211 -13.60 -10.72 4.29
N ALA A 212 -12.32 -10.72 4.66
CA ALA A 212 -11.65 -11.84 5.31
C ALA A 212 -11.72 -11.79 6.86
N ASP A 213 -12.35 -10.75 7.43
CA ASP A 213 -12.61 -10.56 8.87
C ASP A 213 -11.40 -10.84 9.80
N VAL A 214 -10.21 -10.41 9.36
CA VAL A 214 -8.92 -10.81 9.97
C VAL A 214 -8.57 -10.09 11.28
N PHE A 215 -9.43 -9.22 11.78
CA PHE A 215 -9.26 -8.46 13.03
C PHE A 215 -10.43 -8.66 14.01
N SER A 216 -11.21 -9.73 13.85
CA SER A 216 -12.41 -10.09 14.63
C SER A 216 -12.18 -10.46 16.11
N GLU A 217 -10.97 -10.29 16.63
CA GLU A 217 -10.63 -10.79 17.96
C GLU A 217 -11.21 -9.90 19.07
N LEU A 218 -12.15 -10.47 19.82
CA LEU A 218 -12.86 -9.80 20.92
C LEU A 218 -11.98 -9.48 22.15
N GLN A 219 -10.74 -9.99 22.21
CA GLN A 219 -9.85 -9.77 23.35
C GLN A 219 -9.20 -8.38 23.29
N ALA A 220 -9.45 -7.54 24.30
CA ALA A 220 -8.76 -6.27 24.45
C ALA A 220 -7.24 -6.48 24.60
N VAL A 221 -6.46 -5.96 23.64
CA VAL A 221 -5.01 -6.16 23.56
C VAL A 221 -4.29 -5.04 24.31
N PRO A 222 -3.39 -5.31 25.28
CA PRO A 222 -2.67 -4.27 25.98
C PRO A 222 -1.84 -3.39 25.02
N THR A 223 -1.52 -2.17 25.45
CA THR A 223 -0.55 -1.34 24.72
C THR A 223 0.84 -2.01 24.76
N MET A 224 1.48 -2.07 23.60
CA MET A 224 2.72 -2.80 23.35
C MET A 224 3.74 -1.90 22.65
N GLY A 225 5.00 -2.33 22.69
CA GLY A 225 6.01 -1.82 21.78
C GLY A 225 5.79 -2.39 20.38
N VAL A 226 5.93 -1.54 19.38
CA VAL A 226 5.83 -1.85 17.95
C VAL A 226 7.23 -1.72 17.35
N VAL A 227 7.70 -2.80 16.74
CA VAL A 227 8.95 -2.84 15.98
C VAL A 227 8.63 -3.14 14.52
N VAL A 228 9.16 -2.35 13.60
CA VAL A 228 9.04 -2.60 12.16
C VAL A 228 10.33 -3.20 11.63
N MET A 229 10.19 -4.24 10.80
CA MET A 229 11.28 -4.83 10.04
C MET A 229 10.94 -4.84 8.56
N VAL A 230 11.94 -4.55 7.72
CA VAL A 230 11.80 -4.38 6.28
C VAL A 230 12.90 -5.16 5.57
N GLN A 231 12.59 -5.88 4.50
CA GLN A 231 13.63 -6.43 3.62
C GLN A 231 14.09 -5.39 2.61
N GLY A 232 15.39 -5.39 2.31
CA GLY A 232 15.96 -4.60 1.23
C GLY A 232 17.30 -5.15 0.80
N HIS A 233 17.79 -4.66 -0.33
CA HIS A 233 19.09 -5.07 -0.87
C HIS A 233 20.21 -4.72 0.12
N ARG A 234 21.15 -5.66 0.34
CA ARG A 234 22.26 -5.52 1.31
C ARG A 234 23.07 -4.23 1.16
N ASN A 235 23.19 -3.74 -0.07
CA ASN A 235 23.99 -2.55 -0.42
C ASN A 235 23.12 -1.31 -0.75
N CYS A 236 21.88 -1.21 -0.26
CA CYS A 236 20.97 -0.09 -0.56
C CYS A 236 21.37 1.27 0.06
N GLY A 237 22.41 1.32 0.91
CA GLY A 237 22.88 2.56 1.53
C GLY A 237 22.02 3.12 2.66
N VAL A 238 20.97 2.41 3.09
CA VAL A 238 20.14 2.84 4.24
C VAL A 238 20.96 2.88 5.53
N ASN A 239 20.87 3.99 6.27
CA ASN A 239 21.67 4.26 7.47
C ASN A 239 20.86 4.19 8.79
N TRP A 240 19.57 4.53 8.75
CA TRP A 240 18.70 4.59 9.93
C TRP A 240 18.27 3.21 10.41
N PHE A 241 17.75 2.36 9.51
CA PHE A 241 17.45 0.98 9.84
C PHE A 241 18.74 0.19 10.09
N ARG A 242 18.71 -0.73 11.06
CA ARG A 242 19.86 -1.56 11.43
C ARG A 242 19.79 -2.93 10.74
N PRO A 243 20.81 -3.37 9.99
CA PRO A 243 20.81 -4.69 9.35
C PRO A 243 20.82 -5.81 10.39
N LYS A 244 20.14 -6.91 10.06
CA LYS A 244 19.97 -8.11 10.90
C LYS A 244 20.20 -9.38 10.06
N LEU A 245 21.46 -9.59 9.67
CA LEU A 245 21.89 -10.68 8.77
C LEU A 245 21.40 -12.07 9.22
N ASN A 246 21.38 -12.34 10.53
CA ASN A 246 21.01 -13.64 11.09
C ASN A 246 19.51 -13.74 11.47
N TYR A 247 18.68 -12.76 11.09
CA TYR A 247 17.26 -12.78 11.45
C TYR A 247 16.47 -13.82 10.65
N LYS A 248 15.72 -14.65 11.37
CA LYS A 248 14.74 -15.58 10.80
C LYS A 248 13.35 -15.13 11.24
N VAL A 249 12.40 -15.12 10.31
CA VAL A 249 11.02 -14.68 10.60
C VAL A 249 10.39 -15.64 11.61
N PRO A 250 9.87 -15.14 12.75
CA PRO A 250 9.23 -15.97 13.76
C PRO A 250 8.04 -16.77 13.20
N ALA A 251 7.99 -18.06 13.51
CA ALA A 251 6.81 -18.89 13.28
C ALA A 251 5.70 -18.61 14.31
N ARG A 252 6.09 -18.29 15.56
CA ARG A 252 5.17 -17.95 16.65
C ARG A 252 4.68 -16.51 16.54
N GLY A 253 3.43 -16.27 16.95
CA GLY A 253 2.82 -14.94 17.00
C GLY A 253 2.29 -14.43 15.66
N ARG A 254 2.49 -15.16 14.55
CA ARG A 254 1.93 -14.79 13.24
C ARG A 254 0.41 -14.72 13.30
N LYS A 255 -0.13 -13.53 13.04
CA LYS A 255 -1.58 -13.24 13.01
C LYS A 255 -2.10 -13.14 11.59
N LEU A 256 -1.38 -12.41 10.74
CA LEU A 256 -1.81 -12.12 9.37
C LEU A 256 -0.62 -12.08 8.41
N THR A 257 -0.79 -12.67 7.23
CA THR A 257 0.08 -12.43 6.07
C THR A 257 -0.77 -11.93 4.89
N VAL A 258 -0.51 -10.71 4.45
CA VAL A 258 -1.12 -10.11 3.26
C VAL A 258 -0.16 -10.31 2.09
N SER A 259 -0.56 -11.02 1.04
CA SER A 259 0.22 -11.17 -0.18
C SER A 259 -0.37 -10.33 -1.29
N LEU A 260 0.42 -9.38 -1.80
CA LEU A 260 0.05 -8.51 -2.90
C LEU A 260 0.70 -9.02 -4.19
N SER A 261 -0.09 -9.06 -5.26
CA SER A 261 0.42 -9.37 -6.60
C SER A 261 -0.29 -8.61 -7.71
N CYS A 262 0.26 -8.65 -8.92
CA CYS A 262 -0.36 -8.10 -10.12
C CYS A 262 -0.81 -9.24 -11.05
N SER A 263 -1.99 -9.13 -11.67
CA SER A 263 -2.40 -10.05 -12.74
C SER A 263 -1.95 -9.50 -14.10
N HIS A 264 -1.13 -10.26 -14.82
CA HIS A 264 -0.77 -9.93 -16.20
C HIS A 264 -2.00 -10.08 -17.11
N SER A 265 -2.46 -8.97 -17.70
CA SER A 265 -3.41 -9.04 -18.81
C SER A 265 -2.67 -9.55 -20.06
N LYS A 266 -3.31 -10.44 -20.84
CA LYS A 266 -2.65 -11.23 -21.89
C LYS A 266 -2.26 -10.45 -23.16
N ASN A 267 -2.18 -9.12 -23.11
CA ASN A 267 -2.18 -8.27 -24.30
C ASN A 267 -0.86 -7.56 -24.65
N THR A 268 0.26 -7.91 -24.01
CA THR A 268 1.58 -7.37 -24.41
C THR A 268 2.68 -8.43 -24.36
N ALA A 269 2.85 -9.15 -25.48
CA ALA A 269 3.99 -10.04 -25.72
C ALA A 269 5.35 -9.30 -25.87
N LEU A 270 5.40 -8.00 -25.53
CA LEU A 270 6.56 -7.12 -25.59
C LEU A 270 6.93 -6.52 -24.21
N SER A 271 6.19 -6.85 -23.14
CA SER A 271 6.36 -6.26 -21.79
C SER A 271 6.70 -7.29 -20.71
N ALA A 272 7.30 -8.42 -21.07
CA ALA A 272 7.65 -9.52 -20.15
C ALA A 272 8.85 -9.25 -19.21
N ASN A 273 9.34 -8.01 -19.13
CA ASN A 273 10.68 -7.71 -18.59
C ASN A 273 10.71 -7.15 -17.15
N GLN A 274 9.57 -7.01 -16.45
CA GLN A 274 9.52 -6.45 -15.09
C GLN A 274 8.55 -7.19 -14.14
N GLU A 275 8.61 -8.53 -14.14
CA GLU A 275 8.46 -9.22 -12.85
C GLU A 275 9.61 -8.77 -11.92
N MET A 276 9.34 -8.52 -10.64
CA MET A 276 10.40 -8.22 -9.69
C MET A 276 11.20 -9.50 -9.41
N ASN A 277 12.21 -9.77 -10.25
CA ASN A 277 13.24 -10.76 -10.00
C ASN A 277 14.12 -10.28 -8.84
N PHE A 278 13.60 -10.41 -7.63
CA PHE A 278 14.37 -10.33 -6.40
C PHE A 278 15.42 -11.45 -6.44
N ASN A 279 16.69 -11.12 -6.58
CA ASN A 279 17.74 -12.04 -6.16
C ASN A 279 17.71 -12.09 -4.63
N LEU A 280 16.83 -12.91 -4.04
CA LEU A 280 16.56 -12.92 -2.60
C LEU A 280 17.81 -13.13 -1.75
N ASP A 281 18.85 -13.77 -2.30
CA ASP A 281 20.15 -13.99 -1.65
C ASP A 281 20.88 -12.68 -1.31
N ASP A 282 20.55 -11.58 -1.99
CA ASP A 282 21.03 -10.23 -1.71
C ASP A 282 20.14 -9.43 -0.76
N TYR A 283 18.98 -9.96 -0.35
CA TYR A 283 17.99 -9.22 0.44
C TYR A 283 18.03 -9.61 1.92
N ILE A 284 18.47 -8.67 2.75
CA ILE A 284 18.60 -8.84 4.19
C ILE A 284 17.49 -8.12 4.95
N TRP A 285 17.26 -8.54 6.19
CA TRP A 285 16.34 -7.85 7.09
C TRP A 285 17.00 -6.63 7.72
N PHE A 286 16.23 -5.54 7.77
CA PHE A 286 16.56 -4.28 8.39
C PHE A 286 15.52 -3.97 9.47
N GLN A 287 15.94 -3.62 10.68
CA GLN A 287 15.05 -3.33 11.82
C GLN A 287 15.08 -1.84 12.15
N ALA A 288 13.92 -1.24 12.44
CA ALA A 288 13.85 0.11 12.97
C ALA A 288 14.64 0.20 14.31
N PRO A 289 15.43 1.27 14.53
CA PRO A 289 16.19 1.46 15.78
C PRO A 289 15.29 1.89 16.94
N VAL A 290 14.09 2.41 16.66
CA VAL A 290 13.09 2.84 17.65
C VAL A 290 11.98 1.81 17.80
N THR A 291 11.38 1.76 18.99
CA THR A 291 10.18 0.96 19.29
C THR A 291 9.05 1.91 19.67
N VAL A 292 8.04 2.03 18.81
CA VAL A 292 6.89 2.92 19.08
C VAL A 292 6.00 2.25 20.12
N LYS A 293 5.79 2.89 21.27
CA LYS A 293 4.93 2.34 22.32
C LYS A 293 3.51 2.88 22.19
N GLY A 294 2.56 2.00 21.90
CA GLY A 294 1.14 2.32 21.79
C GLY A 294 0.57 3.00 23.03
N PHE A 295 -0.52 3.74 22.86
CA PHE A 295 -1.17 4.52 23.91
C PHE A 295 -2.69 4.48 23.80
N ARG A 296 -3.36 4.92 24.86
CA ARG A 296 -4.80 5.09 24.97
C ARG A 296 -5.06 6.36 25.75
N TYR A 297 -6.23 6.97 25.57
CA TYR A 297 -6.72 7.96 26.53
C TYR A 297 -7.15 7.24 27.81
N SER A 298 -6.72 7.77 28.96
CA SER A 298 -7.08 7.33 30.31
C SER A 298 -8.39 7.96 30.76
#